data_AF-I9SJL3-F1
#
_entry.id   AF-I9SJL3-F1
#
_cell.length_a   1.000
_cell.length_b   1.000
_cell.length_c   1.000
_cell.angle_alpha   90.00
_cell.angle_beta   90.00
_cell.angle_gamma   90.00
#
_symmetry.space_group_name_H-M   'P 1'
#
loop_
_entity.id
_entity.type
_entity.pdbx_description
1 polymer ?
#
loop_
_entity_poly.entity_id
_entity_poly.type
_entity_poly.pdbx_seq_one_letter_code
_entity_poly.pdbx_strand_id
1 'polypeptide(L)'
;MKVDLIKNDKLVIIPFWILIFFIFWLQVLPQVKSIWESILFSVLLVLTICPIANYLSGSLLLKAMKQKGVKLFMFQFSFFSLLIGFAFLAYINLFFWLENSGVFPSGSEYFDVTDLAPYAFFIPLSSGIIINITICGLRFFSGIY
;
A
#
# COMPACT_ATOMS: atom_id res chain seq x y z
N MET A 1 5.98 14.47 -26.92
CA MET A 1 5.49 13.08 -26.70
C MET A 1 6.04 12.42 -25.44
N LYS A 2 7.37 12.21 -25.26
CA LYS A 2 7.90 11.64 -23.99
C LYS A 2 7.67 12.51 -22.76
N VAL A 3 7.75 13.84 -22.90
CA VAL A 3 7.56 14.80 -21.80
C VAL A 3 6.09 14.87 -21.37
N ASP A 4 5.16 14.77 -22.32
CA ASP A 4 3.71 14.80 -22.07
C ASP A 4 3.24 13.55 -21.32
N LEU A 5 3.78 12.38 -21.66
CA LEU A 5 3.53 11.11 -20.98
C LEU A 5 4.01 11.11 -19.52
N ILE A 6 5.20 11.67 -19.24
CA ILE A 6 5.75 11.77 -17.87
C ILE A 6 4.93 12.77 -17.03
N LYS A 7 4.41 13.83 -17.65
CA LYS A 7 3.57 14.83 -16.97
C LYS A 7 2.20 14.26 -16.60
N ASN A 8 1.60 13.44 -17.49
CA ASN A 8 0.36 12.72 -17.20
C ASN A 8 0.52 11.60 -16.15
N ASP A 9 1.64 10.87 -16.16
CA ASP A 9 1.94 9.82 -15.14
C ASP A 9 1.90 10.42 -13.74
N LYS A 10 2.60 11.56 -13.53
CA LYS A 10 2.61 12.26 -12.24
C LYS A 10 1.24 12.81 -11.85
N LEU A 11 0.46 13.31 -12.81
CA LEU A 11 -0.87 13.85 -12.57
C LEU A 11 -1.89 12.81 -12.10
N VAL A 12 -1.73 11.53 -12.50
CA VAL A 12 -2.62 10.45 -12.06
C VAL A 12 -2.11 9.76 -10.79
N ILE A 13 -0.78 9.59 -10.67
CA ILE A 13 -0.16 8.87 -9.56
C ILE A 13 -0.22 9.67 -8.25
N ILE A 14 0.03 10.98 -8.29
CA ILE A 14 0.00 11.82 -7.08
C ILE A 14 -1.38 11.80 -6.39
N PRO A 15 -2.52 12.07 -7.08
CA PRO A 15 -3.82 12.02 -6.44
C PRO A 15 -4.20 10.60 -6.00
N PHE A 16 -3.74 9.56 -6.71
CA PHE A 16 -3.92 8.18 -6.25
C PHE A 16 -3.26 7.94 -4.88
N TRP A 17 -2.00 8.34 -4.69
CA TRP A 17 -1.32 8.16 -3.40
C TRP A 17 -1.92 9.02 -2.30
N ILE A 18 -2.37 10.23 -2.62
CA ILE A 18 -3.10 11.08 -1.67
C ILE A 18 -4.39 10.38 -1.23
N LEU A 19 -5.15 9.80 -2.16
CA LEU A 19 -6.37 9.04 -1.86
C LEU A 19 -6.06 7.83 -0.97
N ILE A 20 -5.04 7.03 -1.30
CA ILE A 20 -4.62 5.86 -0.50
C ILE A 20 -4.23 6.28 0.92
N PHE A 21 -3.52 7.40 1.08
CA PHE A 21 -3.21 7.96 2.39
C PHE A 21 -4.48 8.25 3.20
N PHE A 22 -5.44 8.96 2.61
CA PHE A 22 -6.70 9.27 3.30
C PHE A 22 -7.52 8.01 3.62
N ILE A 23 -7.52 7.01 2.73
CA ILE A 23 -8.21 5.73 2.98
C ILE A 23 -7.63 5.04 4.21
N PHE A 24 -6.30 4.89 4.30
CA PHE A 24 -5.68 4.27 5.47
C PHE A 24 -5.85 5.11 6.72
N TRP A 25 -5.67 6.42 6.61
CA TRP A 25 -5.80 7.30 7.76
C TRP A 25 -7.21 7.27 8.35
N LEU A 26 -8.25 7.33 7.52
CA LEU A 26 -9.64 7.24 7.96
C LEU A 26 -10.03 5.85 8.49
N GLN A 27 -9.37 4.79 8.04
CA GLN A 27 -9.57 3.45 8.61
C GLN A 27 -8.99 3.34 10.03
N VAL A 28 -7.83 3.95 10.27
CA VAL A 28 -7.09 3.84 11.54
C VAL A 28 -7.59 4.85 12.57
N LEU A 29 -7.82 6.10 12.16
CA LEU A 29 -8.20 7.24 13.03
C LEU A 29 -9.30 6.93 14.07
N PRO A 30 -10.44 6.29 13.73
CA PRO A 30 -11.50 6.05 14.71
C PRO A 30 -11.14 4.99 15.76
N GLN A 31 -10.10 4.20 15.52
CA GLN A 31 -9.73 3.03 16.33
C GLN A 31 -8.47 3.25 17.17
N VAL A 32 -7.81 4.42 17.05
CA VAL A 32 -6.65 4.81 17.87
C VAL A 32 -6.97 6.04 18.71
N LYS A 33 -6.31 6.14 19.87
CA LYS A 33 -6.48 7.27 20.80
C LYS A 33 -5.68 8.50 20.40
N SER A 34 -4.62 8.32 19.61
CA SER A 34 -3.72 9.39 19.19
C SER A 34 -3.86 9.68 17.69
N ILE A 35 -4.22 10.92 17.36
CA ILE A 35 -4.25 11.39 15.97
C ILE A 35 -2.85 11.29 15.35
N TRP A 36 -1.80 11.65 16.11
CA TRP A 36 -0.42 11.60 15.62
C TRP A 36 0.02 10.18 15.26
N GLU A 37 -0.42 9.19 16.01
CA GLU A 37 -0.16 7.78 15.75
C GLU A 37 -0.83 7.32 14.44
N SER A 38 -2.12 7.66 14.24
CA SER A 38 -2.83 7.34 12.99
C SER A 38 -2.15 7.94 11.76
N ILE A 39 -1.69 9.20 11.86
CA ILE A 39 -0.99 9.89 10.77
C ILE A 39 0.35 9.21 10.51
N LEU A 40 1.13 8.97 11.56
CA LEU A 40 2.46 8.36 11.43
C LEU A 40 2.38 6.97 10.80
N PHE A 41 1.46 6.12 11.27
CA PHE A 41 1.21 4.80 10.70
C PHE A 41 0.88 4.90 9.21
N SER A 42 -0.09 5.76 8.86
CA SER A 42 -0.56 5.91 7.47
C SER A 42 0.53 6.44 6.55
N VAL A 43 1.33 7.42 7.01
CA VAL A 43 2.45 7.97 6.25
C VAL A 43 3.53 6.89 6.03
N LEU A 44 3.95 6.19 7.07
CA LEU A 44 4.98 5.14 6.97
C LEU A 44 4.55 4.01 6.02
N LEU A 45 3.28 3.61 6.13
CA LEU A 45 2.72 2.57 5.29
C LEU A 45 2.72 3.01 3.82
N VAL A 46 2.20 4.20 3.52
CA VAL A 46 2.19 4.75 2.15
C VAL A 46 3.60 4.92 1.60
N LEU A 47 4.54 5.45 2.38
CA LEU A 47 5.94 5.61 1.96
C LEU A 47 6.61 4.28 1.64
N THR A 48 6.22 3.20 2.31
CA THR A 48 6.74 1.85 2.04
C THR A 48 6.13 1.24 0.78
N ILE A 49 4.81 1.37 0.62
CA ILE A 49 4.08 0.77 -0.50
C ILE A 49 4.36 1.53 -1.81
N CYS A 50 4.50 2.85 -1.74
CA CYS A 50 4.72 3.74 -2.88
C CYS A 50 5.84 3.30 -3.83
N PRO A 51 7.10 3.09 -3.39
CA PRO A 51 8.18 2.67 -4.28
C PRO A 51 7.93 1.27 -4.86
N ILE A 52 7.40 0.34 -4.07
CA ILE A 52 7.13 -1.05 -4.50
C ILE A 52 6.10 -1.06 -5.62
N ALA A 53 4.95 -0.42 -5.39
CA ALA A 53 3.83 -0.40 -6.32
C ALA A 53 4.16 0.43 -7.57
N ASN A 54 4.90 1.53 -7.44
CA ASN A 54 5.37 2.30 -8.61
C ASN A 54 6.40 1.54 -9.44
N TYR A 55 7.30 0.78 -8.80
CA TYR A 55 8.27 -0.06 -9.52
C TYR A 55 7.57 -1.18 -10.29
N LEU A 56 6.61 -1.88 -9.66
CA LEU A 56 5.78 -2.90 -10.28
C LEU A 56 4.99 -2.34 -11.47
N SER A 57 4.25 -1.27 -11.22
CA SER A 57 3.31 -0.74 -12.20
C SER A 57 3.99 0.04 -13.30
N GLY A 58 5.16 0.65 -13.10
CA GLY A 58 5.86 1.46 -14.10
C GLY A 58 6.91 0.69 -14.90
N SER A 59 7.75 -0.10 -14.23
CA SER A 59 8.90 -0.76 -14.90
C SER A 59 8.58 -2.19 -15.33
N LEU A 60 8.01 -2.99 -14.42
CA LEU A 60 7.76 -4.41 -14.64
C LEU A 60 6.58 -4.61 -15.59
N LEU A 61 5.51 -3.84 -15.42
CA LEU A 61 4.36 -3.85 -16.33
C LEU A 61 4.76 -3.45 -17.77
N LEU A 62 5.54 -2.37 -17.93
CA LEU A 62 6.07 -1.95 -19.23
C LEU A 62 6.88 -3.05 -19.90
N LYS A 63 7.76 -3.70 -19.12
CA LYS A 63 8.62 -4.78 -19.61
C LYS A 63 7.78 -5.99 -20.04
N ALA A 64 6.77 -6.34 -19.27
CA ALA A 64 5.86 -7.44 -19.56
C ALA A 64 5.06 -7.20 -20.86
N MET A 65 4.56 -5.97 -21.05
CA MET A 65 3.84 -5.55 -22.25
C MET A 65 4.74 -5.66 -23.50
N LYS A 66 5.96 -5.12 -23.43
CA LYS A 66 6.93 -5.17 -24.54
C LYS A 66 7.40 -6.58 -24.89
N GLN A 67 7.59 -7.43 -23.88
CA GLN A 67 8.13 -8.79 -24.04
C GLN A 67 7.03 -9.86 -24.16
N LYS A 68 5.74 -9.48 -24.16
CA LYS A 68 4.58 -10.39 -24.07
C LYS A 68 4.69 -11.40 -22.91
N GLY A 69 5.42 -11.04 -21.86
CA GLY A 69 5.81 -11.89 -20.74
C GLY A 69 4.80 -11.91 -19.60
N VAL A 70 3.51 -12.05 -19.91
CA VAL A 70 2.40 -11.88 -18.93
C VAL A 70 2.52 -12.85 -17.75
N LYS A 71 2.97 -14.10 -17.99
CA LYS A 71 3.15 -15.11 -16.93
C LYS A 71 4.18 -14.69 -15.88
N LEU A 72 5.32 -14.14 -16.32
CA LEU A 72 6.37 -13.67 -15.41
C LEU A 72 5.88 -12.46 -14.60
N PHE A 73 5.14 -11.56 -15.26
CA PHE A 73 4.54 -10.42 -14.57
C PHE A 73 3.53 -10.84 -13.51
N MET A 74 2.66 -11.82 -13.80
CA MET A 74 1.71 -12.32 -12.80
C MET A 74 2.42 -12.87 -11.55
N PHE A 75 3.54 -13.57 -11.73
CA PHE A 75 4.33 -14.05 -10.59
C PHE A 75 4.93 -12.89 -9.79
N GLN A 76 5.53 -11.90 -10.47
CA GLN A 76 6.09 -10.71 -9.82
C GLN A 76 5.00 -9.90 -9.11
N PHE A 77 3.84 -9.74 -9.74
CA PHE A 77 2.67 -9.08 -9.17
C PHE A 77 2.24 -9.76 -7.86
N SER A 78 2.10 -11.09 -7.86
CA SER A 78 1.73 -11.84 -6.66
C SER A 78 2.78 -11.68 -5.56
N PHE A 79 4.07 -11.77 -5.91
CA PHE A 79 5.17 -11.61 -4.95
C PHE A 79 5.17 -10.21 -4.29
N PHE A 80 5.09 -9.14 -5.08
CA PHE A 80 5.07 -7.78 -4.55
C PHE A 80 3.79 -7.46 -3.77
N SER A 81 2.65 -8.05 -4.14
CA SER A 81 1.40 -7.90 -3.40
C SER A 81 1.48 -8.56 -2.02
N LEU A 82 2.08 -9.76 -1.94
CA LEU A 82 2.34 -10.42 -0.66
C LEU A 82 3.34 -9.62 0.19
N LEU A 83 4.40 -9.08 -0.42
CA LEU A 83 5.38 -8.24 0.26
C LEU A 83 4.72 -7.02 0.92
N ILE A 84 3.78 -6.36 0.23
CA ILE A 84 3.00 -5.24 0.78
C ILE A 84 2.15 -5.70 1.97
N GLY A 85 1.45 -6.83 1.84
CA GLY A 85 0.63 -7.37 2.93
C GLY A 85 1.46 -7.73 4.16
N PHE A 86 2.65 -8.31 3.98
CA PHE A 86 3.59 -8.56 5.08
C PHE A 86 4.12 -7.28 5.72
N ALA A 87 4.46 -6.26 4.91
CA ALA A 87 4.89 -4.96 5.44
C ALA A 87 3.80 -4.33 6.31
N PHE A 88 2.54 -4.41 5.86
CA PHE A 88 1.39 -3.93 6.60
C PHE A 88 1.24 -4.66 7.94
N LEU A 89 1.27 -5.99 7.95
CA LEU A 89 1.24 -6.80 9.18
C LEU A 89 2.40 -6.46 10.13
N ALA A 90 3.60 -6.26 9.58
CA ALA A 90 4.77 -5.86 10.37
C ALA A 90 4.55 -4.50 11.02
N TYR A 91 3.95 -3.53 10.33
CA TYR A 91 3.63 -2.23 10.90
C TYR A 91 2.57 -2.31 12.01
N ILE A 92 1.53 -3.13 11.86
CA ILE A 92 0.54 -3.34 12.93
C ILE A 92 1.23 -3.86 14.19
N ASN A 93 2.08 -4.88 14.06
CA ASN A 93 2.82 -5.44 15.19
C ASN A 93 3.84 -4.46 15.78
N LEU A 94 4.49 -3.65 14.95
CA LEU A 94 5.41 -2.60 15.39
C LEU A 94 4.70 -1.56 16.25
N PHE A 95 3.54 -1.06 15.80
CA PHE A 95 2.77 -0.06 16.54
C PHE A 95 2.18 -0.64 17.83
N PHE A 96 1.69 -1.88 17.81
CA PHE A 96 1.31 -2.58 19.03
C PHE A 96 2.45 -2.68 20.05
N TRP A 97 3.67 -3.00 19.59
CA TRP A 97 4.85 -3.03 20.45
C TRP A 97 5.21 -1.64 21.00
N LEU A 98 5.06 -0.58 20.20
CA LEU A 98 5.30 0.81 20.61
C LEU A 98 4.27 1.29 21.66
N GLU A 99 3.00 0.91 21.52
CA GLU A 99 1.98 1.15 22.55
C GLU A 99 2.33 0.45 23.86
N ASN A 100 2.70 -0.83 23.80
CA ASN A 100 3.08 -1.61 24.98
C ASN A 100 4.37 -1.11 25.64
N SER A 101 5.23 -0.43 24.87
CA SER A 101 6.45 0.21 25.37
C SER A 101 6.21 1.63 25.94
N GLY A 102 4.98 2.14 25.87
CA GLY A 102 4.59 3.45 26.39
C GLY A 102 4.94 4.63 25.48
N VAL A 103 5.32 4.40 24.22
CA VAL A 103 5.59 5.46 23.23
C VAL A 103 4.29 6.12 22.76
N PHE A 104 3.23 5.32 22.64
CA PHE A 104 1.88 5.77 22.29
C PHE A 104 0.86 5.41 23.39
N PRO A 105 -0.30 6.10 23.45
CA PRO A 105 -1.34 5.78 24.41
C PRO A 105 -1.87 4.38 24.19
N SER A 106 -1.85 3.56 25.23
CA SER A 106 -2.27 2.16 25.13
C SER A 106 -3.78 1.98 24.96
N GLY A 107 -4.13 0.88 24.31
CA GLY A 107 -5.50 0.43 24.12
C GLY A 107 -6.16 1.04 22.89
N SER A 108 -5.42 1.11 21.77
CA SER A 108 -6.08 1.18 20.47
C SER A 108 -6.67 -0.19 20.13
N GLU A 109 -7.87 -0.19 19.55
CA GLU A 109 -8.50 -1.41 19.06
C GLU A 109 -7.87 -1.85 17.73
N TYR A 110 -7.28 -0.90 16.99
CA TYR A 110 -6.71 -1.18 15.66
C TYR A 110 -5.44 -2.02 15.73
N PHE A 111 -4.55 -1.73 16.68
CA PHE A 111 -3.27 -2.43 16.81
C PHE A 111 -3.34 -3.61 17.77
N ASP A 112 -4.46 -3.83 18.45
CA ASP A 112 -4.59 -4.95 19.37
C ASP A 112 -4.59 -6.28 18.61
N VAL A 113 -3.45 -6.99 18.73
CA VAL A 113 -3.23 -8.30 18.10
C VAL A 113 -3.49 -9.47 19.05
N THR A 114 -3.97 -9.22 20.27
CA THR A 114 -4.11 -10.28 21.30
C THR A 114 -5.26 -11.26 21.02
N ASP A 115 -6.38 -10.77 20.47
CA ASP A 115 -7.56 -11.58 20.11
C ASP A 115 -7.84 -11.57 18.59
N LEU A 116 -6.78 -11.50 17.79
CA LEU A 116 -6.91 -11.31 16.34
C LEU A 116 -7.54 -12.54 15.66
N ALA A 117 -8.76 -12.38 15.15
CA ALA A 117 -9.42 -13.42 14.39
C ALA A 117 -8.61 -13.77 13.11
N PRO A 118 -8.52 -15.05 12.70
CA PRO A 118 -7.71 -15.46 11.55
C PRO A 118 -8.03 -14.74 10.23
N TYR A 119 -9.27 -14.26 10.06
CA TYR A 119 -9.66 -13.52 8.87
C TYR A 119 -9.02 -12.12 8.78
N ALA A 120 -8.62 -11.54 9.92
CA ALA A 120 -8.01 -10.21 9.97
C ALA A 120 -6.66 -10.17 9.24
N PHE A 121 -5.94 -11.30 9.15
CA PHE A 121 -4.72 -11.42 8.36
C PHE A 121 -4.97 -11.27 6.84
N PHE A 122 -6.16 -11.60 6.35
CA PHE A 122 -6.50 -11.46 4.94
C PHE A 122 -6.77 -10.01 4.53
N ILE A 123 -7.06 -9.12 5.49
CA ILE A 123 -7.31 -7.70 5.20
C ILE A 123 -6.02 -7.03 4.68
N PRO A 124 -4.87 -7.07 5.38
CA PRO A 124 -3.62 -6.55 4.84
C PRO A 124 -3.17 -7.23 3.54
N LEU A 125 -3.34 -8.55 3.42
CA LEU A 125 -2.96 -9.30 2.21
C LEU A 125 -3.78 -8.89 0.99
N SER A 126 -5.10 -8.74 1.15
CA SER A 126 -5.98 -8.28 0.07
C SER A 126 -5.71 -6.81 -0.31
N SER A 127 -5.34 -5.97 0.66
CA SER A 127 -4.99 -4.56 0.39
C SER A 127 -3.82 -4.43 -0.60
N GLY A 128 -2.78 -5.26 -0.46
CA GLY A 128 -1.63 -5.25 -1.38
C GLY A 128 -2.00 -5.60 -2.82
N ILE A 129 -2.90 -6.58 -2.99
CA ILE A 129 -3.43 -6.96 -4.31
C ILE A 129 -4.23 -5.80 -4.90
N ILE A 130 -5.17 -5.23 -4.13
CA ILE A 130 -6.04 -4.14 -4.60
C ILE A 130 -5.20 -2.94 -5.03
N ILE A 131 -4.27 -2.48 -4.20
CA ILE A 131 -3.39 -1.34 -4.52
C ILE A 131 -2.63 -1.58 -5.82
N ASN A 132 -2.02 -2.75 -5.97
CA ASN A 132 -1.25 -3.08 -7.16
C ASN A 132 -2.14 -3.19 -8.41
N ILE A 133 -3.34 -3.78 -8.33
CA ILE A 133 -4.30 -3.80 -9.45
C ILE A 133 -4.69 -2.38 -9.84
N THR A 134 -5.07 -1.55 -8.86
CA THR A 134 -5.56 -0.19 -9.11
C THR A 134 -4.49 0.67 -9.78
N ILE A 135 -3.26 0.69 -9.26
CA ILE A 135 -2.19 1.51 -9.85
C ILE A 135 -1.74 0.99 -11.22
N CYS A 136 -1.68 -0.34 -11.42
CA CYS A 136 -1.41 -0.91 -12.74
C CYS A 136 -2.52 -0.54 -13.74
N GLY A 137 -3.78 -0.64 -13.31
CA GLY A 137 -4.95 -0.27 -14.11
C GLY A 137 -4.94 1.22 -14.46
N LEU A 138 -4.68 2.10 -13.50
CA LEU A 138 -4.58 3.55 -13.73
C LEU A 138 -3.50 3.87 -14.77
N ARG A 139 -2.31 3.28 -14.67
CA ARG A 139 -1.25 3.48 -15.68
C ARG A 139 -1.63 2.94 -17.05
N PHE A 140 -2.33 1.81 -17.11
CA PHE A 140 -2.86 1.26 -18.36
C PHE A 140 -3.89 2.20 -19.01
N PHE A 141 -4.88 2.68 -18.25
CA PHE A 141 -5.93 3.58 -18.77
C PHE A 141 -5.41 4.96 -19.17
N SER A 142 -4.41 5.48 -18.45
CA SER A 142 -3.78 6.76 -18.79
C SER A 142 -2.94 6.74 -20.08
N GLY A 143 -2.86 5.60 -20.78
CA GLY A 143 -2.16 5.48 -22.06
C GLY A 143 -0.64 5.51 -21.93
N ILE A 144 -0.11 5.10 -20.77
CA ILE A 144 1.33 5.14 -20.47
C ILE A 144 2.08 3.95 -21.08
N TYR A 145 1.37 3.12 -21.86
CA TYR A 145 1.90 1.93 -22.52
C TYR A 145 1.51 1.80 -23.98
#